data_AF-A0A7Z0B3B1-F1
#
_entry.id   AF-A0A7Z0B3B1-F1
#
_cell.length_a   1.000
_cell.length_b   1.000
_cell.length_c   1.000
_cell.angle_alpha   90.00
_cell.angle_beta   90.00
_cell.angle_gamma   90.00
#
_symmetry.space_group_name_H-M   'P 1'
#
loop_
_entity.id
_entity.type
_entity.pdbx_description
1 polymer ?
#
loop_
_entity_poly.entity_id
_entity_poly.type
_entity_poly.pdbx_seq_one_letter_code
_entity_poly.pdbx_strand_id
1 'polypeptide(L)' 'MSATLGVVQQTLHNWLKADREGKLVGAGAKPVSPKQMELARLRAEVSRLKMELDITKKAAAYFAKELM' A
#
# COMPACT_ATOMS: atom_id res chain seq x y z
N MET A 1 17.92 -5.20 -30.24
CA MET A 1 17.68 -5.00 -28.79
C MET A 1 17.76 -6.29 -27.97
N SER A 2 17.22 -7.45 -28.38
CA SER A 2 17.42 -8.72 -27.63
C SER A 2 18.86 -9.24 -27.61
N ALA A 3 19.60 -9.14 -28.72
CA ALA A 3 21.01 -9.53 -28.79
C ALA A 3 21.92 -8.73 -27.83
N THR A 4 21.52 -7.50 -27.47
CA THR A 4 22.28 -6.61 -26.57
C THR A 4 22.13 -6.99 -25.11
N LEU A 5 21.04 -7.68 -24.74
CA LEU A 5 20.72 -8.03 -23.35
C LEU A 5 21.01 -9.51 -23.02
N GLY A 6 21.51 -10.30 -24.00
CA GLY A 6 21.79 -11.72 -23.81
C GLY A 6 20.56 -12.59 -23.48
N VAL A 7 19.35 -12.04 -23.65
CA VAL A 7 18.08 -12.72 -23.37
C VAL A 7 17.29 -12.96 -24.64
N VAL A 8 16.64 -14.11 -24.72
CA VAL A 8 15.81 -14.52 -25.87
C VAL A 8 14.65 -13.53 -26.05
N GLN A 9 14.30 -13.24 -27.31
CA GLN A 9 13.21 -12.32 -27.67
C GLN A 9 11.88 -12.63 -26.96
N GLN A 10 11.54 -13.92 -26.81
CA GLN A 10 10.33 -14.34 -26.11
C GLN A 10 10.31 -13.91 -24.64
N THR A 11 11.46 -13.95 -23.97
CA THR A 11 11.59 -13.50 -22.58
C THR A 11 11.31 -12.00 -22.47
N LEU A 12 11.86 -11.21 -23.39
CA LEU A 12 11.61 -9.77 -23.45
C LEU A 12 10.13 -9.48 -23.73
N HIS A 13 9.52 -10.22 -24.65
CA HIS A 13 8.09 -10.09 -24.96
C HIS A 13 7.21 -10.43 -23.75
N ASN A 14 7.54 -11.49 -23.02
CA ASN A 14 6.82 -11.91 -21.81
C ASN A 14 6.91 -10.84 -20.70
N TRP A 15 8.09 -10.22 -20.51
CA TRP A 15 8.24 -9.12 -19.56
C TRP A 15 7.44 -7.89 -19.95
N LEU A 16 7.46 -7.50 -21.22
CA LEU A 16 6.65 -6.39 -21.75
C LEU A 16 5.15 -6.64 -21.58
N LYS A 17 4.71 -7.88 -21.79
CA LYS A 17 3.31 -8.27 -21.58
C LYS A 17 2.95 -8.21 -20.09
N ALA A 18 3.79 -8.74 -19.20
CA ALA A 18 3.56 -8.69 -17.76
C ALA A 18 3.53 -7.24 -17.23
N ASP A 19 4.36 -6.36 -17.77
CA ASP A 19 4.38 -4.93 -17.44
C ASP A 19 3.07 -4.25 -17.84
N ARG A 20 2.62 -4.45 -19.08
CA ARG A 20 1.33 -3.94 -19.56
C ARG A 20 0.13 -4.46 -18.77
N GLU A 21 0.22 -5.68 -18.23
CA GLU A 21 -0.82 -6.28 -17.39
C GLU A 21 -0.72 -5.83 -15.91
N GLY A 22 0.28 -5.02 -15.54
CA GLY A 22 0.53 -4.62 -14.15
C GLY A 22 1.00 -5.75 -13.24
N LYS A 23 1.47 -6.86 -13.83
CA LYS A 23 1.90 -8.08 -13.14
C LYS A 23 3.43 -8.21 -13.05
N LEU A 24 4.17 -7.26 -13.63
CA LEU A 24 5.62 -7.23 -13.52
C LEU A 24 6.00 -6.83 -12.09
N VAL A 25 6.37 -7.84 -11.28
CA VAL A 25 6.93 -7.66 -9.95
C VAL A 25 8.46 -7.74 -10.03
N GLY A 26 9.14 -6.84 -9.31
CA GLY A 26 10.61 -6.81 -9.25
C GLY A 26 11.20 -8.14 -8.76
N ALA A 27 12.42 -8.45 -9.19
CA ALA A 27 13.12 -9.66 -8.75
C ALA A 27 13.20 -9.69 -7.22
N GLY A 28 12.63 -10.73 -6.60
CA GLY A 28 12.56 -10.88 -5.14
C GLY A 28 11.35 -10.23 -4.46
N ALA A 29 10.50 -9.51 -5.20
CA ALA A 29 9.25 -9.00 -4.66
C ALA A 29 8.27 -10.16 -4.43
N LYS A 30 7.96 -10.43 -3.15
CA LYS A 30 6.89 -11.37 -2.79
C LYS A 30 5.56 -10.73 -3.18
N PRO A 31 4.69 -11.44 -3.94
CA PRO A 31 3.32 -10.99 -4.17
C PRO A 31 2.67 -10.73 -2.81
N VAL A 32 2.18 -9.51 -2.58
CA VAL A 32 1.42 -9.20 -1.38
C VAL A 32 0.07 -9.90 -1.53
N SER A 33 -0.25 -10.82 -0.61
CA SER A 33 -1.53 -11.51 -0.67
C SER A 33 -2.68 -10.52 -0.45
N PRO A 34 -3.87 -10.77 -1.03
CA PRO A 34 -5.05 -9.92 -0.78
C PRO A 34 -5.34 -9.72 0.72
N LYS A 35 -5.10 -10.75 1.54
CA LYS A 35 -5.23 -10.68 3.00
C LYS A 35 -4.27 -9.67 3.63
N GLN A 36 -3.03 -9.58 3.14
CA GLN A 36 -2.05 -8.62 3.64
C GLN A 36 -2.40 -7.19 3.23
N MET A 37 -2.95 -6.99 2.02
CA MET A 37 -3.45 -5.68 1.60
C MET A 37 -4.61 -5.23 2.47
N GLU A 38 -5.58 -6.11 2.72
CA GLU A 38 -6.72 -5.80 3.59
C GLU A 38 -6.28 -5.50 5.02
N LEU A 39 -5.33 -6.28 5.56
CA LEU A 39 -4.76 -6.01 6.87
C LEU A 39 -4.08 -4.62 6.94
N ALA A 40 -3.34 -4.23 5.90
CA ALA A 40 -2.71 -2.92 5.83
C ALA A 40 -3.76 -1.80 5.79
N ARG A 41 -4.80 -1.96 4.96
CA ARG A 41 -5.93 -1.02 4.87
C ARG A 41 -6.62 -0.86 6.22
N LEU A 42 -6.97 -1.96 6.88
CA LEU A 42 -7.64 -1.93 8.18
C LEU A 42 -6.77 -1.27 9.26
N ARG A 43 -5.46 -1.52 9.26
CA ARG A 43 -4.53 -0.86 10.19
C ARG A 43 -4.47 0.65 9.96
N ALA A 44 -4.44 1.09 8.70
CA ALA A 44 -4.47 2.51 8.36
C ALA A 44 -5.77 3.18 8.85
N GLU A 45 -6.91 2.52 8.64
CA GLU A 45 -8.21 3.02 9.07
C GLU A 45 -8.33 3.11 10.60
N VAL A 46 -7.90 2.08 11.32
CA VAL A 46 -7.87 2.10 12.80
C VAL A 46 -6.97 3.22 13.31
N SER A 47 -5.82 3.46 12.67
CA SER A 47 -4.94 4.56 13.03
C SER A 47 -5.62 5.91 12.85
N ARG A 48 -6.31 6.12 11.72
CA ARG A 48 -7.08 7.34 11.44
C ARG A 48 -8.17 7.58 12.49
N LEU A 49 -9.00 6.58 12.75
CA LEU A 49 -10.09 6.68 13.72
C LEU A 49 -9.60 6.97 15.13
N LYS A 50 -8.46 6.40 15.54
CA LYS A 50 -7.84 6.70 16.84
C LYS A 50 -7.40 8.16 16.94
N MET A 51 -6.85 8.72 15.86
CA MET A 51 -6.46 10.13 15.83
C MET A 51 -7.69 11.06 15.90
N GLU A 52 -8.74 10.76 15.14
CA GLU A 52 -10.00 11.52 15.18
C GLU A 52 -10.64 11.50 16.58
N LEU A 53 -10.63 10.34 17.24
CA LEU A 53 -11.10 10.19 18.61
C LEU A 53 -10.25 11.00 19.61
N ASP A 54 -8.93 11.00 19.45
CA ASP A 54 -8.03 11.74 20.32
C ASP A 54 -8.27 13.27 20.24
N ILE A 55 -8.47 13.79 19.02
CA ILE A 55 -8.83 15.20 18.82
C ILE A 55 -10.16 15.52 19.52
N THR A 56 -11.16 14.66 19.35
CA THR A 56 -12.48 14.84 19.97
C THR A 56 -12.39 14.83 21.49
N LYS A 57 -11.60 13.91 22.07
CA LYS A 57 -11.37 13.85 23.51
C LYS A 57 -10.66 15.10 24.04
N LYS A 58 -9.65 15.60 23.33
CA LYS A 58 -8.95 16.84 23.67
C LYS A 58 -9.89 18.04 23.66
N ALA A 59 -10.74 18.14 22.64
CA ALA A 59 -11.76 19.18 22.55
C ALA A 59 -12.75 19.10 23.72
N ALA A 60 -13.30 17.90 24.00
CA ALA A 60 -14.22 17.69 25.11
C ALA A 60 -13.59 18.05 26.47
N ALA A 61 -12.33 17.70 26.69
CA ALA A 61 -11.59 18.04 27.91
C ALA A 61 -11.35 19.54 28.04
N TYR A 62 -11.03 20.23 26.94
CA TYR A 62 -10.88 21.69 26.91
C TYR A 62 -12.19 22.37 27.32
N PHE A 63 -13.31 22.01 26.69
CA PHE A 63 -14.61 22.62 26.99
C PHE A 63 -15.09 22.32 28.40
N ALA A 64 -14.89 21.10 28.90
CA ALA A 64 -15.23 20.76 30.28
C ALA A 64 -14.45 21.60 31.30
N LYS A 65 -13.22 22.02 30.96
CA LYS A 65 -12.41 22.90 31.82
C LYS A 65 -12.83 24.36 31.75
N GLU A 66 -13.31 24.86 30.61
CA GLU A 66 -13.78 26.26 30.50
C GLU A 66 -15.16 26.49 31.12
N LEU A 67 -15.99 25.45 31.18
CA LEU A 67 -17.34 25.51 31.75
C LEU A 67 -17.39 25.33 33.29
N MET A 68 -16.25 25.09 33.93
CA MET A 68 -16.08 24.97 35.39
C MET A 68 -15.22 26.10 35.93
#